data_AF-W7T4X2-F1
#
_entry.id   AF-W7T4X2-F1
#
_cell.length_a   1.000
_cell.length_b   1.000
_cell.length_c   1.000
_cell.angle_alpha   90.00
_cell.angle_beta   90.00
_cell.angle_gamma   90.00
#
_symmetry.space_group_name_H-M   'P 1'
#
loop_
_entity.id
_entity.type
_entity.pdbx_description
1 polymer ?
#
loop_
_entity_poly.entity_id
_entity_poly.type
_entity_poly.pdbx_seq_one_letter_code
_entity_poly.pdbx_strand_id
1 'polypeptide(L)'
;MDPNNPVVQLCGQGMQAEAQGRADEARELFHQAWAAATDDFEACVAAHYVARHQDTPEGVLHWNTVCLERADRVGDERVAGFYPSMHLNLARANEELGNADKAREHYQRAADCGGDALSGPYRDGIRYAVAKGLRSTSESEALKELLAKLCARADLTALGLLLPSYLGDLGGAQDRVALLTALQMVHAGRSLPEDEQVILGRAITEVTASAKD
;
A
#
# COMPACT_ATOMS: atom_id res chain seq x y z
N MET A 1 15.33 2.41 17.31
CA MET A 1 15.16 3.88 17.27
C MET A 1 15.44 4.40 18.67
N ASP A 2 16.29 5.42 18.82
CA ASP A 2 16.64 6.00 20.12
C ASP A 2 15.50 6.93 20.61
N PRO A 3 14.83 6.63 21.74
CA PRO A 3 13.75 7.46 22.26
C PRO A 3 14.22 8.81 22.82
N ASN A 4 15.53 9.02 23.00
CA ASN A 4 16.09 10.30 23.43
C ASN A 4 16.42 11.24 22.26
N ASN A 5 16.26 10.77 21.02
CA ASN A 5 16.48 11.59 19.84
C ASN A 5 15.44 12.74 19.79
N PRO A 6 15.85 14.02 19.78
CA PRO A 6 14.94 15.15 19.79
C PRO A 6 13.94 15.15 18.62
N VAL A 7 14.37 14.72 17.43
CA VAL A 7 13.54 14.64 16.22
C VAL A 7 12.45 13.58 16.39
N VAL A 8 12.81 12.41 16.94
CA VAL A 8 11.85 11.34 17.24
C VAL A 8 10.84 11.79 18.30
N GLN A 9 11.28 12.54 19.31
CA GLN A 9 10.39 13.08 20.35
C GLN A 9 9.41 14.11 19.78
N LEU A 10 9.88 15.05 18.96
CA LEU A 10 9.03 16.04 18.31
C LEU A 10 8.01 15.36 17.38
N CYS A 11 8.43 14.35 16.61
CA CYS A 11 7.52 13.55 15.80
C CYS A 11 6.49 12.79 16.66
N GLY A 12 6.91 12.24 17.80
CA GLY A 12 6.03 11.61 18.79
C GLY A 12 4.96 12.54 19.34
N GLN A 13 5.35 13.77 19.70
CA GLN A 13 4.43 14.81 20.16
C GLN A 13 3.47 15.25 19.06
N GLY A 14 3.97 15.42 17.83
CA GLY A 14 3.13 15.76 16.67
C GLY A 14 2.08 14.69 16.40
N MET A 15 2.45 13.39 16.45
CA MET A 15 1.48 12.30 16.35
C MET A 15 0.41 12.33 17.45
N GLN A 16 0.80 12.68 18.68
CA GLN A 16 -0.16 12.84 19.77
C GLN A 16 -1.12 14.02 19.53
N ALA A 17 -0.62 15.13 18.99
CA ALA A 17 -1.44 16.27 18.60
C ALA A 17 -2.44 15.90 17.50
N GLU A 18 -2.01 15.13 16.48
CA GLU A 18 -2.91 14.59 15.45
C GLU A 18 -4.02 13.72 16.03
N ALA A 19 -3.68 12.80 16.93
CA ALA A 19 -4.65 11.91 17.58
C ALA A 19 -5.70 12.69 18.40
N GLN A 20 -5.39 13.94 18.78
CA GLN A 20 -6.27 14.84 19.52
C GLN A 20 -6.95 15.88 18.62
N GLY A 21 -6.77 15.80 17.29
CA GLY A 21 -7.36 16.74 16.33
C GLY A 21 -6.69 18.12 16.29
N ARG A 22 -5.49 18.29 16.86
CA ARG A 22 -4.74 19.55 16.90
C ARG A 22 -3.78 19.64 15.71
N ALA A 23 -4.34 19.83 14.50
CA ALA A 23 -3.59 19.78 13.25
C ALA A 23 -2.49 20.85 13.13
N ASP A 24 -2.79 22.11 13.48
CA ASP A 24 -1.80 23.19 13.39
C ASP A 24 -0.58 22.97 14.29
N GLU A 25 -0.82 22.45 15.49
CA GLU A 25 0.26 22.11 16.42
C GLU A 25 1.09 20.94 15.92
N ALA A 26 0.45 19.90 15.37
CA ALA A 26 1.16 18.79 14.77
C ALA A 26 2.07 19.26 13.62
N ARG A 27 1.55 20.11 12.73
CA ARG A 27 2.32 20.71 11.63
C ARG A 27 3.55 21.46 12.15
N GLU A 28 3.38 22.31 13.16
CA GLU A 28 4.47 23.06 13.76
C GLU A 28 5.54 22.13 14.38
N LEU A 29 5.12 21.11 15.14
CA LEU A 29 6.03 20.13 15.74
C LEU A 29 6.83 19.36 14.69
N PHE A 30 6.22 18.99 13.57
CA PHE A 30 6.93 18.30 12.49
C PHE A 30 7.92 19.19 11.75
N HIS A 31 7.60 20.49 11.56
CA HIS A 31 8.57 21.44 11.02
C HIS A 31 9.74 21.72 11.97
N GLN A 32 9.49 21.76 13.28
CA GLN A 32 10.55 21.82 14.29
C GLN A 32 11.43 20.56 14.25
N ALA A 33 10.83 19.38 14.09
CA ALA A 33 11.58 18.13 13.93
C ALA A 33 12.50 18.17 12.69
N TRP A 34 12.00 18.71 11.58
CA TRP A 34 12.80 18.91 10.37
C TRP A 34 13.96 19.89 10.59
N ALA A 35 13.71 21.02 11.24
CA ALA A 35 14.74 22.01 11.52
C ALA A 35 15.81 21.50 12.51
N ALA A 36 15.44 20.58 13.41
CA ALA A 36 16.33 19.99 14.39
C ALA A 36 17.16 18.81 13.86
N ALA A 37 16.81 18.26 12.69
CA ALA A 37 17.51 17.11 12.12
C ALA A 37 18.97 17.44 11.79
N THR A 38 19.87 16.56 12.20
CA THR A 38 21.32 16.69 12.06
C THR A 38 21.94 15.66 11.14
N ASP A 39 21.23 14.57 10.86
CA ASP A 39 21.63 13.54 9.90
C ASP A 39 20.49 13.13 8.93
N ASP A 40 20.80 12.31 7.93
CA ASP A 40 19.83 11.88 6.92
C ASP A 40 18.75 10.94 7.50
N PHE A 41 19.02 10.22 8.60
CA PHE A 41 18.00 9.36 9.23
C PHE A 41 16.95 10.20 9.94
N GLU A 42 17.38 11.17 10.72
CA GLU A 42 16.52 12.16 11.37
C GLU A 42 15.72 12.96 10.33
N ALA A 43 16.38 13.44 9.28
CA ALA A 43 15.75 14.19 8.21
C ALA A 43 14.70 13.34 7.46
N CYS A 44 14.99 12.05 7.23
CA CYS A 44 14.06 11.09 6.67
C CYS A 44 12.80 10.96 7.54
N VAL A 45 12.96 10.73 8.85
CA VAL A 45 11.84 10.60 9.79
C VAL A 45 11.01 11.89 9.83
N ALA A 46 11.64 13.05 9.94
CA ALA A 46 10.93 14.33 9.97
C ALA A 46 10.18 14.62 8.67
N ALA A 47 10.81 14.40 7.51
CA ALA A 47 10.20 14.64 6.21
C ALA A 47 8.93 13.79 5.99
N HIS A 48 8.92 12.55 6.48
CA HIS A 48 7.72 11.70 6.46
C HIS A 48 6.53 12.38 7.15
N TYR A 49 6.74 12.97 8.33
CA TYR A 49 5.66 13.61 9.09
C TYR A 49 5.28 14.98 8.52
N VAL A 50 6.25 15.76 8.03
CA VAL A 50 5.97 17.03 7.36
C VAL A 50 5.07 16.80 6.13
N ALA A 51 5.29 15.73 5.38
CA ALA A 51 4.47 15.38 4.22
C ALA A 51 2.97 15.20 4.52
N ARG A 52 2.60 14.84 5.75
CA ARG A 52 1.22 14.57 6.17
C ARG A 52 0.39 15.83 6.38
N HIS A 53 1.04 17.00 6.49
CA HIS A 53 0.43 18.30 6.79
C HIS A 53 0.63 19.34 5.69
N GLN A 54 0.83 18.87 4.44
CA GLN A 54 0.93 19.77 3.30
C GLN A 54 -0.47 20.10 2.77
N ASP A 55 -0.68 21.36 2.43
CA ASP A 55 -1.99 21.86 1.96
C ASP A 55 -2.29 21.48 0.50
N THR A 56 -1.27 21.06 -0.27
CA THR A 56 -1.42 20.67 -1.67
C THR A 56 -0.81 19.30 -1.97
N PRO A 57 -1.35 18.55 -2.94
CA PRO A 57 -0.78 17.27 -3.36
C PRO A 57 0.67 17.39 -3.85
N GLU A 58 1.07 18.52 -4.45
CA GLU A 58 2.46 18.78 -4.85
C GLU A 58 3.38 18.90 -3.63
N GLY A 59 2.91 19.52 -2.55
CA GLY A 59 3.63 19.58 -1.28
C GLY A 59 3.79 18.17 -0.67
N VAL A 60 2.72 17.38 -0.67
CA VAL A 60 2.75 15.98 -0.21
C VAL A 60 3.76 15.17 -1.02
N LEU A 61 3.74 15.28 -2.36
CA LEU A 61 4.68 14.61 -3.24
C LEU A 61 6.12 15.05 -2.94
N HIS A 62 6.37 16.36 -2.86
CA HIS A 62 7.68 16.93 -2.60
C HIS A 62 8.30 16.36 -1.31
N TRP A 63 7.58 16.41 -0.19
CA TRP A 63 8.10 15.94 1.08
C TRP A 63 8.24 14.42 1.15
N ASN A 64 7.39 13.65 0.48
CA ASN A 64 7.59 12.21 0.36
C ASN A 64 8.80 11.87 -0.53
N THR A 65 9.11 12.68 -1.56
CA THR A 65 10.34 12.53 -2.35
C THR A 65 11.56 12.83 -1.49
N VAL A 66 11.55 13.94 -0.73
CA VAL A 66 12.62 14.27 0.21
C VAL A 66 12.84 13.14 1.22
N CYS A 67 11.75 12.58 1.77
CA CYS A 67 11.82 11.44 2.69
C CYS A 67 12.56 10.24 2.07
N LEU A 68 12.19 9.83 0.85
CA LEU A 68 12.84 8.72 0.14
C LEU A 68 14.31 9.01 -0.16
N GLU A 69 14.63 10.21 -0.66
CA GLU A 69 16.01 10.59 -0.97
C GLU A 69 16.92 10.58 0.27
N ARG A 70 16.38 10.94 1.43
CA ARG A 70 17.10 10.87 2.71
C ARG A 70 17.29 9.43 3.17
N ALA A 71 16.26 8.58 3.04
CA ALA A 71 16.38 7.15 3.30
C ALA A 71 17.48 6.51 2.43
N ASP A 72 17.52 6.84 1.13
CA ASP A 72 18.54 6.31 0.20
C ASP A 72 19.97 6.72 0.57
N ARG A 73 20.16 7.90 1.17
CA ARG A 73 21.47 8.33 1.70
C ARG A 73 21.88 7.61 2.98
N VAL A 74 20.90 7.22 3.81
CA VAL A 74 21.14 6.36 4.97
C VAL A 74 21.56 4.96 4.51
N GLY A 75 20.78 4.35 3.61
CA GLY A 75 21.15 3.13 2.89
C GLY A 75 21.39 1.88 3.74
N ASP A 76 20.98 1.89 5.02
CA ASP A 76 21.20 0.80 5.97
C ASP A 76 19.90 0.25 6.58
N GLU A 77 20.03 -0.73 7.47
CA GLU A 77 18.91 -1.43 8.11
C GLU A 77 17.93 -0.52 8.88
N ARG A 78 18.37 0.69 9.27
CA ARG A 78 17.52 1.64 10.01
C ARG A 78 16.34 2.14 9.17
N VAL A 79 16.47 2.17 7.84
CA VAL A 79 15.44 2.65 6.91
C VAL A 79 14.84 1.55 6.04
N ALA A 80 15.47 0.37 6.00
CA ALA A 80 15.04 -0.76 5.17
C ALA A 80 13.55 -1.11 5.34
N GLY A 81 13.06 -1.10 6.58
CA GLY A 81 11.64 -1.39 6.90
C GLY A 81 10.65 -0.30 6.47
N PHE A 82 11.12 0.91 6.10
CA PHE A 82 10.25 2.03 5.73
C PHE A 82 10.02 2.16 4.23
N TYR A 83 10.86 1.53 3.38
CA TYR A 83 10.74 1.62 1.93
C TYR A 83 9.35 1.24 1.39
N PRO A 84 8.68 0.16 1.85
CA PRO A 84 7.34 -0.15 1.39
C PRO A 84 6.34 0.99 1.63
N SER A 85 6.37 1.62 2.82
CA SER A 85 5.45 2.73 3.14
C SER A 85 5.83 4.04 2.44
N MET A 86 7.13 4.31 2.26
CA MET A 86 7.61 5.48 1.50
C MET A 86 7.15 5.42 0.04
N HIS A 87 7.35 4.28 -0.62
CA HIS A 87 6.89 4.10 -1.99
C HIS A 87 5.36 4.10 -2.09
N LEU A 88 4.64 3.53 -1.12
CA LEU A 88 3.17 3.63 -1.07
C LEU A 88 2.69 5.09 -1.00
N ASN A 89 3.34 5.95 -0.20
CA ASN A 89 2.95 7.35 -0.10
C ASN A 89 3.24 8.12 -1.38
N LEU A 90 4.39 7.87 -2.02
CA LEU A 90 4.73 8.44 -3.34
C LEU A 90 3.74 8.00 -4.41
N ALA A 91 3.32 6.72 -4.39
CA ALA A 91 2.34 6.22 -5.32
C ALA A 91 1.00 6.96 -5.20
N ARG A 92 0.50 7.12 -3.98
CA ARG A 92 -0.74 7.87 -3.69
C ARG A 92 -0.64 9.34 -4.08
N ALA A 93 0.46 10.01 -3.74
CA ALA A 93 0.65 11.41 -4.11
C ALA A 93 0.68 11.61 -5.65
N ASN A 94 1.27 10.66 -6.38
CA ASN A 94 1.22 10.68 -7.84
C ASN A 94 -0.18 10.37 -8.39
N GLU A 95 -0.93 9.44 -7.78
CA GLU A 95 -2.31 9.14 -8.16
C GLU A 95 -3.22 10.36 -8.00
N GLU A 96 -3.12 11.07 -6.87
CA GLU A 96 -3.87 12.31 -6.61
C GLU A 96 -3.57 13.42 -7.63
N LEU A 97 -2.33 13.48 -8.13
CA LEU A 97 -1.89 14.40 -9.17
C LEU A 97 -2.21 13.91 -10.60
N GLY A 98 -2.82 12.74 -10.77
CA GLY A 98 -3.14 12.15 -12.08
C GLY A 98 -1.93 11.56 -12.82
N ASN A 99 -0.79 11.40 -12.15
CA ASN A 99 0.43 10.82 -12.71
C ASN A 99 0.40 9.28 -12.64
N ALA A 100 -0.52 8.65 -13.39
CA ALA A 100 -0.81 7.22 -13.29
C ALA A 100 0.41 6.30 -13.46
N ASP A 101 1.29 6.59 -14.43
CA ASP A 101 2.47 5.75 -14.70
C ASP A 101 3.46 5.77 -13.52
N LYS A 102 3.71 6.96 -12.94
CA LYS A 102 4.58 7.11 -11.77
C LYS A 102 3.96 6.47 -10.52
N ALA A 103 2.64 6.58 -10.36
CA ALA A 103 1.93 5.92 -9.27
C ALA A 103 2.13 4.41 -9.35
N ARG A 104 1.93 3.81 -10.54
CA ARG A 104 2.14 2.38 -10.79
C ARG A 104 3.58 1.95 -10.51
N GLU A 105 4.56 2.71 -10.97
CA GLU A 105 5.98 2.44 -10.73
C GLU A 105 6.30 2.37 -9.23
N HIS A 106 5.76 3.31 -8.44
CA HIS A 106 5.96 3.31 -7.00
C HIS A 106 5.18 2.19 -6.28
N TYR A 107 3.98 1.83 -6.72
CA TYR A 107 3.31 0.64 -6.20
C TYR A 107 4.12 -0.64 -6.44
N GLN A 108 4.73 -0.79 -7.63
CA GLN A 108 5.58 -1.94 -7.93
C GLN A 108 6.81 -1.97 -7.01
N ARG A 109 7.50 -0.83 -6.85
CA ARG A 109 8.62 -0.75 -5.89
C ARG A 109 8.21 -1.09 -4.46
N ALA A 110 7.04 -0.61 -4.01
CA ALA A 110 6.53 -0.94 -2.69
C ALA A 110 6.27 -2.46 -2.52
N ALA A 111 5.79 -3.12 -3.57
CA ALA A 111 5.61 -4.57 -3.59
C ALA A 111 6.95 -5.33 -3.51
N ASP A 112 7.95 -4.87 -4.27
CA ASP A 112 9.27 -5.52 -4.35
C ASP A 112 10.07 -5.39 -3.04
N CYS A 113 9.86 -4.31 -2.27
CA CYS A 113 10.52 -4.11 -0.97
C CYS A 113 9.94 -4.98 0.18
N GLY A 114 8.78 -5.63 0.01
CA GLY A 114 7.91 -6.10 1.10
C GLY A 114 8.12 -7.52 1.65
N GLY A 115 9.23 -8.19 1.35
CA GLY A 115 9.45 -9.60 1.70
C GLY A 115 9.63 -9.86 3.20
N ASP A 116 10.68 -9.27 3.80
CA ASP A 116 11.24 -9.78 5.06
C ASP A 116 11.38 -8.73 6.20
N ALA A 117 11.27 -7.43 5.90
CA ALA A 117 11.55 -6.36 6.89
C ALA A 117 10.34 -5.97 7.76
N LEU A 118 9.12 -6.32 7.34
CA LEU A 118 7.87 -5.97 8.04
C LEU A 118 7.15 -7.23 8.51
N SER A 119 6.56 -7.18 9.70
CA SER A 119 5.75 -8.27 10.26
C SER A 119 4.48 -7.77 10.93
N GLY A 120 3.49 -8.65 11.09
CA GLY A 120 2.24 -8.36 11.77
C GLY A 120 1.26 -7.46 10.99
N PRO A 121 0.22 -6.94 11.66
CA PRO A 121 -0.91 -6.25 11.01
C PRO A 121 -0.51 -5.01 10.20
N TYR A 122 0.58 -4.35 10.58
CA TYR A 122 1.10 -3.21 9.82
C TYR A 122 1.58 -3.62 8.42
N ARG A 123 2.30 -4.76 8.33
CA ARG A 123 2.73 -5.34 7.04
C ARG A 123 1.51 -5.63 6.16
N ASP A 124 0.48 -6.26 6.74
CA ASP A 124 -0.73 -6.64 6.00
C ASP A 124 -1.46 -5.40 5.48
N GLY A 125 -1.55 -4.34 6.29
CA GLY A 125 -2.12 -3.06 5.88
C GLY A 125 -1.40 -2.42 4.70
N ILE A 126 -0.06 -2.37 4.74
CA ILE A 126 0.75 -1.88 3.61
C ILE A 126 0.53 -2.76 2.38
N ARG A 127 0.59 -4.09 2.53
CA ARG A 127 0.39 -5.04 1.44
C ARG A 127 -0.97 -4.85 0.77
N TYR A 128 -2.05 -4.73 1.53
CA TYR A 128 -3.38 -4.51 0.97
C TYR A 128 -3.51 -3.15 0.28
N ALA A 129 -2.87 -2.11 0.82
CA ALA A 129 -2.86 -0.79 0.20
C ALA A 129 -2.11 -0.77 -1.13
N VAL A 130 -0.96 -1.45 -1.21
CA VAL A 130 -0.17 -1.58 -2.45
C VAL A 130 -0.94 -2.41 -3.47
N ALA A 131 -1.44 -3.58 -3.07
CA ALA A 131 -2.23 -4.46 -3.92
C ALA A 131 -3.45 -3.73 -4.52
N LYS A 132 -4.15 -2.92 -3.71
CA LYS A 132 -5.26 -2.08 -4.19
C LYS A 132 -4.81 -1.09 -5.28
N GLY A 133 -3.67 -0.44 -5.08
CA GLY A 133 -3.10 0.49 -6.06
C GLY A 133 -2.64 -0.19 -7.35
N LEU A 134 -2.10 -1.40 -7.28
CA LEU A 134 -1.76 -2.17 -8.47
C LEU A 134 -3.00 -2.60 -9.25
N ARG A 135 -4.05 -3.05 -8.55
CA ARG A 135 -5.32 -3.46 -9.18
C ARG A 135 -6.01 -2.33 -9.94
N SER A 136 -5.94 -1.08 -9.45
CA SER A 136 -6.53 0.06 -10.19
C SER A 136 -5.91 0.28 -11.58
N THR A 137 -4.76 -0.34 -11.86
CA THR A 137 -4.03 -0.21 -13.12
C THR A 137 -4.09 -1.43 -14.05
N SER A 138 -4.60 -2.59 -13.59
CA SER A 138 -4.57 -3.85 -14.35
C SER A 138 -5.43 -4.96 -13.70
N GLU A 139 -6.74 -4.77 -13.58
CA GLU A 139 -7.65 -5.76 -13.00
C GLU A 139 -8.45 -6.54 -14.05
N SER A 140 -8.74 -7.83 -13.77
CA SER A 140 -9.69 -8.62 -14.55
C SER A 140 -11.11 -8.09 -14.35
N GLU A 141 -11.75 -7.65 -15.43
CA GLU A 141 -13.14 -7.17 -15.38
C GLU A 141 -14.10 -8.28 -14.95
N ALA A 142 -13.86 -9.54 -15.37
CA ALA A 142 -14.66 -10.67 -14.92
C ALA A 142 -14.51 -10.93 -13.41
N LEU A 143 -13.30 -10.81 -12.87
CA LEU A 143 -13.07 -10.97 -11.43
C LEU A 143 -13.77 -9.88 -10.61
N LYS A 144 -13.71 -8.63 -11.09
CA LYS A 144 -14.40 -7.49 -10.48
C LYS A 144 -15.92 -7.67 -10.50
N GLU A 145 -16.48 -8.09 -11.64
CA GLU A 145 -17.91 -8.41 -11.77
C GLU A 145 -18.33 -9.53 -10.80
N LEU A 146 -17.56 -10.61 -10.73
CA LEU A 146 -17.82 -11.72 -9.82
C LEU A 146 -17.85 -11.26 -8.36
N LEU A 147 -16.82 -10.55 -7.91
CA LEU A 147 -16.73 -10.06 -6.52
C LEU A 147 -17.90 -9.14 -6.18
N ALA A 148 -18.33 -8.27 -7.10
CA ALA A 148 -19.50 -7.42 -6.90
C ALA A 148 -20.78 -8.22 -6.67
N LYS A 149 -21.02 -9.28 -7.46
CA LYS A 149 -22.18 -10.18 -7.29
C LYS A 149 -22.12 -10.97 -5.98
N LEU A 150 -20.97 -11.52 -5.63
CA LEU A 150 -20.77 -12.25 -4.36
C LEU A 150 -21.03 -11.35 -3.15
N CYS A 151 -20.57 -10.10 -3.18
CA CYS A 151 -20.86 -9.09 -2.15
C CYS A 151 -22.35 -8.78 -2.07
N ALA A 152 -23.03 -8.57 -3.21
CA ALA A 152 -24.46 -8.28 -3.24
C ALA A 152 -25.31 -9.43 -2.67
N ARG A 153 -24.86 -10.68 -2.82
CA ARG A 153 -25.53 -11.88 -2.32
C ARG A 153 -25.09 -12.29 -0.91
N ALA A 154 -24.11 -11.58 -0.32
CA ALA A 154 -23.48 -11.95 0.94
C ALA A 154 -22.99 -13.42 0.97
N ASP A 155 -22.37 -13.88 -0.13
CA ASP A 155 -21.82 -15.24 -0.22
C ASP A 155 -20.50 -15.34 0.58
N LEU A 156 -20.63 -15.43 1.91
CA LEU A 156 -19.50 -15.39 2.83
C LEU A 156 -18.51 -16.53 2.61
N THR A 157 -18.95 -17.67 2.09
CA THR A 157 -18.08 -18.81 1.82
C THR A 157 -17.19 -18.53 0.61
N ALA A 158 -17.75 -18.11 -0.52
CA ALA A 158 -16.95 -17.76 -1.69
C ALA A 158 -16.04 -16.55 -1.41
N LEU A 159 -16.57 -15.51 -0.75
CA LEU A 159 -15.80 -14.35 -0.34
C LEU A 159 -14.66 -14.71 0.61
N GLY A 160 -14.91 -15.58 1.60
CA GLY A 160 -13.90 -16.04 2.56
C GLY A 160 -12.75 -16.81 1.91
N LEU A 161 -13.01 -17.50 0.79
CA LEU A 161 -11.98 -18.19 0.01
C LEU A 161 -11.19 -17.24 -0.90
N LEU A 162 -11.86 -16.27 -1.52
CA LEU A 162 -11.25 -15.41 -2.54
C LEU A 162 -10.54 -14.18 -1.97
N LEU A 163 -11.12 -13.52 -0.97
CA LEU A 163 -10.63 -12.22 -0.48
C LEU A 163 -9.20 -12.26 0.06
N PRO A 164 -8.73 -13.30 0.79
CA PRO A 164 -7.36 -13.32 1.30
C PRO A 164 -6.30 -13.22 0.20
N SER A 165 -6.45 -13.98 -0.89
CA SER A 165 -5.52 -13.94 -2.02
C SER A 165 -5.74 -12.72 -2.91
N TYR A 166 -6.99 -12.29 -3.10
CA TYR A 166 -7.32 -11.12 -3.90
C TYR A 166 -6.82 -9.80 -3.26
N LEU A 167 -7.11 -9.58 -1.97
CA LEU A 167 -6.78 -8.32 -1.30
C LEU A 167 -5.27 -8.11 -1.18
N GLY A 168 -4.52 -9.20 -1.02
CA GLY A 168 -3.07 -9.20 -0.90
C GLY A 168 -2.32 -9.46 -2.20
N ASP A 169 -2.96 -9.49 -3.37
CA ASP A 169 -2.28 -9.78 -4.64
C ASP A 169 -1.40 -8.60 -5.08
N LEU A 170 -0.07 -8.77 -5.00
CA LEU A 170 0.90 -7.79 -5.48
C LEU A 170 1.31 -8.04 -6.95
N GLY A 171 0.66 -9.00 -7.63
CA GLY A 171 0.92 -9.37 -9.02
C GLY A 171 2.06 -10.39 -9.20
N GLY A 172 2.77 -10.74 -8.12
CA GLY A 172 3.89 -11.69 -8.15
C GLY A 172 3.44 -13.14 -8.37
N ALA A 173 4.34 -13.99 -8.88
CA ALA A 173 4.00 -15.37 -9.27
C ALA A 173 3.32 -16.20 -8.15
N GLN A 174 3.76 -16.04 -6.89
CA GLN A 174 3.15 -16.74 -5.75
C GLN A 174 1.73 -16.26 -5.47
N ASP A 175 1.51 -14.94 -5.50
CA ASP A 175 0.19 -14.34 -5.27
C ASP A 175 -0.80 -14.80 -6.34
N ARG A 176 -0.32 -14.91 -7.58
CA ARG A 176 -1.07 -15.37 -8.74
C ARG A 176 -1.49 -16.83 -8.60
N VAL A 177 -0.56 -17.70 -8.17
CA VAL A 177 -0.88 -19.10 -7.86
C VAL A 177 -1.92 -19.17 -6.74
N ALA A 178 -1.79 -18.36 -5.69
CA ALA A 178 -2.75 -18.35 -4.58
C ALA A 178 -4.14 -17.89 -5.03
N LEU A 179 -4.23 -16.83 -5.85
CA LEU A 179 -5.49 -16.33 -6.37
C LEU A 179 -6.16 -17.34 -7.32
N LEU A 180 -5.40 -17.91 -8.26
CA LEU A 180 -5.92 -18.94 -9.17
C LEU A 180 -6.40 -20.19 -8.42
N THR A 181 -5.65 -20.61 -7.39
CA THR A 181 -6.06 -21.75 -6.54
C THR A 181 -7.40 -21.47 -5.87
N ALA A 182 -7.57 -20.28 -5.29
CA ALA A 182 -8.83 -19.89 -4.65
C ALA A 182 -10.00 -19.86 -5.64
N LEU A 183 -9.80 -19.29 -6.84
CA LEU A 183 -10.80 -19.27 -7.91
C LEU A 183 -11.19 -20.68 -8.35
N GLN A 184 -10.21 -21.57 -8.51
CA GLN A 184 -10.45 -22.97 -8.88
C GLN A 184 -11.21 -23.74 -7.80
N MET A 185 -10.94 -23.48 -6.51
CA MET A 185 -11.69 -24.08 -5.40
C MET A 185 -13.16 -23.69 -5.43
N VAL A 186 -13.46 -22.39 -5.58
CA VAL A 186 -14.84 -21.92 -5.71
C VAL A 186 -15.50 -22.53 -6.95
N HIS A 187 -14.77 -22.59 -8.06
CA HIS A 187 -15.28 -23.14 -9.32
C HIS A 187 -15.61 -24.63 -9.22
N ALA A 188 -14.76 -25.42 -8.56
CA ALA A 188 -14.97 -26.84 -8.33
C ALA A 188 -16.17 -27.14 -7.42
N GLY A 189 -16.47 -26.24 -6.48
CA GLY A 189 -17.61 -26.36 -5.58
C GLY A 189 -18.97 -26.29 -6.27
N ARG A 190 -19.06 -25.65 -7.45
CA ARG A 190 -20.29 -25.46 -8.25
C ARG A 190 -21.50 -24.98 -7.42
N SER A 191 -21.23 -24.18 -6.39
CA SER A 191 -22.23 -23.66 -5.47
C SER A 191 -22.80 -22.30 -5.90
N LEU A 192 -22.21 -21.68 -6.94
CA LEU A 192 -22.66 -20.40 -7.46
C LEU A 192 -23.82 -20.58 -8.45
N PRO A 193 -24.68 -19.55 -8.62
CA PRO A 193 -25.60 -19.44 -9.74
C PRO A 193 -24.91 -19.66 -11.09
N GLU A 194 -25.64 -20.17 -12.09
CA GLU A 194 -25.08 -20.53 -13.40
C GLU A 194 -24.41 -19.33 -14.10
N ASP A 195 -24.99 -18.14 -14.02
CA ASP A 195 -24.39 -16.92 -14.58
C ASP A 195 -23.08 -16.55 -13.87
N GLU A 196 -23.05 -16.62 -12.54
CA GLU A 196 -21.84 -16.39 -11.73
C GLU A 196 -20.75 -17.45 -11.98
N GLN A 197 -21.14 -18.70 -12.22
CA GLN A 197 -20.22 -19.78 -12.57
C GLN A 197 -19.52 -19.52 -13.91
N VAL A 198 -20.25 -18.98 -14.89
CA VAL A 198 -19.68 -18.57 -16.19
C VAL A 198 -18.71 -17.40 -16.02
N ILE A 199 -19.06 -16.40 -15.20
CA ILE A 199 -18.18 -15.26 -14.90
C ILE A 199 -16.89 -15.75 -14.22
N LEU A 200 -17.00 -16.68 -13.27
CA LEU A 200 -15.85 -17.28 -12.60
C LEU A 200 -14.92 -18.01 -13.58
N GLY A 201 -15.46 -18.75 -14.55
CA GLY A 201 -14.66 -19.38 -15.60
C GLY A 201 -13.88 -18.36 -16.46
N ARG A 202 -14.51 -17.22 -16.78
CA ARG A 202 -13.84 -16.11 -17.46
C ARG A 202 -12.75 -15.48 -16.61
N ALA A 203 -13.01 -15.23 -15.33
CA ALA A 203 -12.03 -14.68 -14.40
C ALA A 203 -10.79 -15.57 -14.29
N ILE A 204 -10.95 -16.90 -14.20
CA ILE A 204 -9.82 -17.85 -14.21
C ILE A 204 -9.00 -17.70 -15.49
N THR A 205 -9.66 -17.57 -16.64
CA THR A 205 -9.00 -17.42 -17.94
C THR A 205 -8.22 -16.11 -18.03
N GLU A 206 -8.84 -15.00 -17.64
CA GLU A 206 -8.22 -13.66 -17.66
C GLU A 206 -6.99 -13.60 -16.73
N VAL A 207 -7.13 -14.06 -15.47
CA VAL A 207 -6.03 -14.07 -14.48
C VAL A 207 -4.87 -14.97 -14.94
N THR A 208 -5.18 -16.08 -15.61
CA THR A 208 -4.16 -16.97 -16.20
C THR A 208 -3.45 -16.33 -17.38
N ALA A 209 -4.16 -15.60 -18.23
CA ALA A 209 -3.61 -14.97 -19.42
C ALA A 209 -2.59 -13.88 -19.06
N SER A 210 -2.91 -13.04 -18.07
CA SER A 210 -1.99 -12.01 -17.60
C SER A 210 -0.70 -12.59 -17.03
N ALA A 211 -0.60 -13.91 -16.74
CA ALA A 211 0.53 -14.52 -16.03
C ALA A 211 1.67 -14.93 -16.96
N LYS A 212 1.48 -14.71 -18.27
CA LYS A 212 2.45 -15.01 -19.31
C LYS A 212 3.19 -13.76 -19.82
N ASP A 213 2.81 -12.59 -19.33
CA ASP A 213 3.42 -11.29 -19.61
C ASP A 213 4.27 -10.84 -18.40
#